data_AF-A0A8T0QM55-F1
#
_entry.id   AF-A0A8T0QM55-F1
#
_cell.length_a   1.000
_cell.length_b   1.000
_cell.length_c   1.000
_cell.angle_alpha   90.00
_cell.angle_beta   90.00
_cell.angle_gamma   90.00
#
_symmetry.space_group_name_H-M   'P 1'
#
loop_
_entity.id
_entity.type
_entity.pdbx_description
1 polymer ?
#
loop_
_entity_poly.entity_id
_entity_poly.type
_entity_poly.pdbx_seq_one_letter_code
_entity_poly.pdbx_strand_id
1 'polypeptide(L)'
;MVLTMETFEHLGFLLQLPEGISLSQAASFFANSDPDMPAAPVSAAVVHEWILQHIASSLECTAKENSQQSVSDPDVTMADAVTNTRIQSSAPIGTSLLNNPGCYRSTTFVEGFSKTSVVKQASDMKGNSIKVLNCHDSVIYIFAPLKFATVYGCSDTTVVLGAIGKVVKVEHCERVQIIAASKRISIANCRECVFYLGVNHQPLIVGDNHKLQVAPFNTYYPQLGEHLAQVGVDPSVNKWDQPFVLGVVDPHDSLSHRAGVSDVQAESATCLDPDLFTNFLIPSWFDSQGPTINNPFTLPQVHWASQRKKHASLKDIQKNIRELELDDNRKKELACALHAQFKDWLYGNLLIYR
;
A
#
# COMPACT_ATOMS: atom_id res chain seq x y z
N MET A 1 -0.78 -29.81 2.12
CA MET A 1 -0.63 -28.59 2.94
C MET A 1 -1.91 -28.35 3.71
N VAL A 2 -1.83 -28.00 4.99
CA VAL A 2 -2.98 -27.61 5.83
C VAL A 2 -2.74 -26.19 6.36
N LEU A 3 -3.81 -25.41 6.50
CA LEU A 3 -3.80 -24.03 6.96
C LEU A 3 -4.45 -23.93 8.33
N THR A 4 -3.79 -23.25 9.26
CA THR A 4 -4.39 -22.86 10.55
C THR A 4 -5.28 -21.62 10.35
N MET A 5 -6.23 -21.39 11.26
CA MET A 5 -7.08 -20.19 11.27
C MET A 5 -6.24 -18.89 11.24
N GLU A 6 -5.10 -18.86 11.93
CA GLU A 6 -4.16 -17.73 11.91
C GLU A 6 -3.55 -17.52 10.51
N THR A 7 -3.02 -18.57 9.86
CA THR A 7 -2.50 -18.45 8.48
C THR A 7 -3.60 -18.11 7.48
N PHE A 8 -4.85 -18.48 7.75
CA PHE A 8 -5.98 -18.11 6.92
C PHE A 8 -6.33 -16.62 7.05
N GLU A 9 -6.35 -16.03 8.25
CA GLU A 9 -6.52 -14.57 8.42
C GLU A 9 -5.41 -13.73 7.73
N HIS A 10 -4.25 -14.34 7.43
CA HIS A 10 -3.21 -13.75 6.57
C HIS A 10 -3.55 -13.78 5.07
N LEU A 11 -4.43 -14.68 4.60
CA LEU A 11 -4.99 -14.62 3.24
C LEU A 11 -5.99 -13.46 3.07
N GLY A 12 -6.52 -12.92 4.18
CA GLY A 12 -7.35 -11.71 4.18
C GLY A 12 -6.62 -10.45 3.67
N PHE A 13 -5.29 -10.49 3.55
CA PHE A 13 -4.50 -9.45 2.90
C PHE A 13 -4.67 -9.45 1.36
N LEU A 14 -5.07 -10.58 0.76
CA LEU A 14 -5.25 -10.75 -0.68
C LEU A 14 -6.70 -10.53 -1.15
N LEU A 15 -7.66 -10.47 -0.22
CA LEU A 15 -9.10 -10.53 -0.51
C LEU A 15 -9.82 -9.23 -0.12
N GLN A 16 -10.58 -8.65 -1.04
CA GLN A 16 -11.34 -7.41 -0.82
C GLN A 16 -12.71 -7.70 -0.19
N LEU A 17 -12.75 -7.96 1.12
CA LEU A 17 -14.00 -8.22 1.84
C LEU A 17 -14.80 -6.93 2.11
N PRO A 18 -16.14 -7.04 2.30
CA PRO A 18 -16.98 -5.98 2.87
C PRO A 18 -16.47 -5.48 4.23
N GLU A 19 -17.02 -4.38 4.74
CA GLU A 19 -16.63 -3.87 6.06
C GLU A 19 -17.28 -4.66 7.20
N GLY A 20 -16.51 -4.87 8.28
CA GLY A 20 -16.97 -5.49 9.52
C GLY A 20 -16.89 -7.03 9.58
N ILE A 21 -16.56 -7.72 8.49
CA ILE A 21 -16.50 -9.19 8.43
C ILE A 21 -15.04 -9.66 8.49
N SER A 22 -14.66 -10.47 9.49
CA SER A 22 -13.35 -11.16 9.51
C SER A 22 -13.31 -12.28 8.47
N LEU A 23 -12.14 -12.71 8.02
CA LEU A 23 -12.08 -13.77 7.01
C LEU A 23 -12.69 -15.09 7.54
N SER A 24 -12.44 -15.38 8.81
CA SER A 24 -13.07 -16.46 9.59
C SER A 24 -14.60 -16.37 9.69
N GLN A 25 -15.20 -15.17 9.68
CA GLN A 25 -16.67 -15.03 9.63
C GLN A 25 -17.24 -15.23 8.22
N ALA A 26 -16.46 -14.89 7.19
CA ALA A 26 -16.84 -15.14 5.80
C ALA A 26 -16.70 -16.63 5.39
N ALA A 27 -15.88 -17.39 6.12
CA ALA A 27 -15.51 -18.77 5.82
C ALA A 27 -15.97 -19.73 6.94
N SER A 28 -17.14 -20.32 6.77
CA SER A 28 -17.74 -21.26 7.75
C SER A 28 -16.94 -22.55 7.98
N PHE A 29 -15.95 -22.87 7.15
CA PHE A 29 -15.22 -24.15 7.22
C PHE A 29 -14.15 -24.24 8.33
N PHE A 30 -13.91 -23.16 9.09
CA PHE A 30 -13.18 -23.22 10.37
C PHE A 30 -14.11 -23.31 11.60
N ALA A 31 -15.43 -23.22 11.42
CA ALA A 31 -16.38 -23.31 12.52
C ALA A 31 -16.56 -24.78 12.94
N ASN A 32 -15.98 -25.14 14.08
CA ASN A 32 -16.27 -26.40 14.75
C ASN A 32 -17.75 -26.43 15.20
N SER A 33 -18.35 -27.62 15.26
CA SER A 33 -19.69 -27.81 15.83
C SER A 33 -19.75 -27.66 17.36
N ASP A 34 -18.58 -27.55 18.00
CA ASP A 34 -18.39 -27.36 19.44
C ASP A 34 -17.63 -26.04 19.66
N PRO A 35 -18.18 -25.06 20.41
CA PRO A 35 -17.56 -23.76 20.64
C PRO A 35 -16.34 -23.80 21.57
N ASP A 36 -16.16 -24.86 22.38
CA ASP A 36 -15.03 -24.97 23.33
C ASP A 36 -13.79 -25.65 22.71
N MET A 37 -13.89 -26.14 21.46
CA MET A 37 -12.82 -26.86 20.77
C MET A 37 -12.05 -25.93 19.79
N PRO A 38 -10.70 -25.87 19.82
CA PRO A 38 -9.91 -24.99 18.95
C PRO A 38 -10.10 -25.32 17.46
N ALA A 39 -10.13 -24.28 16.61
CA ALA A 39 -10.37 -24.41 15.17
C ALA A 39 -9.40 -25.41 14.52
N ALA A 40 -9.95 -26.48 13.94
CA ALA A 40 -9.14 -27.52 13.30
C ALA A 40 -8.40 -26.97 12.06
N PRO A 41 -7.17 -27.40 11.78
CA PRO A 41 -6.45 -26.98 10.58
C PRO A 41 -7.11 -27.57 9.33
N VAL A 42 -7.37 -26.71 8.33
CA VAL A 42 -8.16 -27.06 7.13
C VAL A 42 -7.24 -27.33 5.94
N SER A 43 -7.63 -28.27 5.07
CA SER A 43 -6.88 -28.54 3.83
C SER A 43 -6.83 -27.31 2.92
N ALA A 44 -5.64 -27.02 2.38
CA ALA A 44 -5.45 -25.90 1.45
C ALA A 44 -6.33 -26.00 0.19
N ALA A 45 -6.77 -27.20 -0.20
CA ALA A 45 -7.71 -27.40 -1.32
C ALA A 45 -9.09 -26.75 -1.07
N VAL A 46 -9.62 -26.87 0.16
CA VAL A 46 -10.92 -26.30 0.56
C VAL A 46 -10.84 -24.78 0.59
N VAL A 47 -9.74 -24.25 1.12
CA VAL A 47 -9.46 -22.80 1.11
C VAL A 47 -9.36 -22.27 -0.32
N HIS A 48 -8.66 -22.98 -1.21
CA HIS A 48 -8.51 -22.59 -2.61
C HIS A 48 -9.85 -22.57 -3.36
N GLU A 49 -10.69 -23.60 -3.18
CA GLU A 49 -12.02 -23.68 -3.78
C GLU A 49 -12.94 -22.53 -3.33
N TRP A 50 -12.95 -22.23 -2.02
CA TRP A 50 -13.71 -21.10 -1.48
C TRP A 50 -13.20 -19.75 -2.00
N ILE A 51 -11.88 -19.57 -2.13
CA ILE A 51 -11.28 -18.36 -2.72
C ILE A 51 -11.72 -18.20 -4.18
N LEU A 52 -11.69 -19.27 -4.99
CA LEU A 52 -12.16 -19.24 -6.38
C LEU A 52 -13.65 -18.86 -6.46
N GLN A 53 -14.49 -19.42 -5.59
CA GLN A 53 -15.92 -19.10 -5.53
C GLN A 53 -16.18 -17.63 -5.11
N HIS A 54 -15.39 -17.10 -4.18
CA HIS A 54 -15.45 -15.70 -3.75
C HIS A 54 -14.99 -14.75 -4.87
N ILE A 55 -13.95 -15.11 -5.62
CA ILE A 55 -13.49 -14.34 -6.79
C ILE A 55 -14.56 -14.38 -7.91
N ALA A 56 -15.11 -15.56 -8.24
CA ALA A 56 -16.11 -15.70 -9.29
C ALA A 56 -17.38 -14.89 -9.01
N SER A 57 -17.97 -15.04 -7.82
CA SER A 57 -19.13 -14.23 -7.39
C SER A 57 -18.81 -12.73 -7.37
N SER A 58 -17.59 -12.35 -7.01
CA SER A 58 -17.11 -10.97 -7.08
C SER A 58 -16.96 -10.44 -8.51
N LEU A 59 -16.69 -11.27 -9.53
CA LEU A 59 -16.65 -10.84 -10.93
C LEU A 59 -18.05 -10.70 -11.53
N GLU A 60 -18.97 -11.61 -11.20
CA GLU A 60 -20.35 -11.55 -11.72
C GLU A 60 -21.09 -10.23 -11.38
N CYS A 61 -20.80 -9.64 -10.22
CA CYS A 61 -21.32 -8.31 -9.87
C CYS A 61 -20.87 -7.22 -10.85
N THR A 62 -19.63 -7.27 -11.36
CA THR A 62 -19.11 -6.27 -12.31
C THR A 62 -19.67 -6.45 -13.72
N ALA A 63 -19.98 -7.69 -14.13
CA ALA A 63 -20.58 -7.97 -15.44
C ALA A 63 -22.03 -7.46 -15.55
N LYS A 64 -22.77 -7.44 -14.43
CA LYS A 64 -24.18 -6.98 -14.40
C LYS A 64 -24.32 -5.46 -14.49
N GLU A 65 -23.33 -4.67 -14.07
CA GLU A 65 -23.32 -3.22 -14.27
C GLU A 65 -23.07 -2.84 -15.75
N ASN A 66 -22.15 -3.52 -16.44
CA ASN A 66 -21.90 -3.28 -17.87
C ASN A 66 -23.12 -3.54 -18.77
N SER A 67 -24.08 -4.35 -18.31
CA SER A 67 -25.33 -4.66 -19.03
C SER A 67 -26.48 -3.70 -18.72
N GLN A 68 -26.28 -2.67 -17.88
CA GLN A 68 -27.32 -1.70 -17.50
C GLN A 68 -27.05 -0.27 -18.03
N GLN A 69 -25.98 -0.06 -18.80
CA GLN A 69 -25.75 1.16 -19.57
C GLN A 69 -25.97 0.95 -21.09
N SER A 70 -27.19 0.58 -21.46
CA SER A 70 -27.71 0.84 -22.82
C SER A 70 -29.15 1.33 -22.71
N VAL A 71 -29.31 2.65 -22.57
CA VAL A 71 -30.62 3.30 -22.71
C VAL A 71 -31.05 3.16 -24.17
N SER A 72 -32.28 2.68 -24.36
CA SER A 72 -32.94 2.45 -25.64
C SER A 72 -33.32 3.75 -26.36
N ASP A 73 -33.30 3.72 -27.69
CA ASP A 73 -34.21 4.51 -28.53
C ASP A 73 -34.64 3.64 -29.74
N PRO A 74 -35.89 3.72 -30.24
CA PRO A 74 -36.43 2.79 -31.24
C PRO A 74 -36.42 3.36 -32.68
N ASP A 75 -36.21 2.51 -33.70
CA ASP A 75 -37.23 2.25 -34.74
C ASP A 75 -36.82 1.22 -35.82
N VAL A 76 -37.73 0.27 -36.10
CA VAL A 76 -38.19 -0.20 -37.44
C VAL A 76 -37.06 -0.46 -38.48
N THR A 77 -36.57 -1.69 -38.72
CA THR A 77 -37.25 -2.93 -39.19
C THR A 77 -36.26 -4.14 -39.10
N MET A 78 -36.49 -5.40 -39.52
CA MET A 78 -37.48 -6.08 -40.39
C MET A 78 -37.66 -7.58 -39.94
N ALA A 79 -38.33 -8.41 -40.75
CA ALA A 79 -38.39 -9.89 -40.63
C ALA A 79 -37.14 -10.57 -41.29
N ASP A 80 -36.82 -11.86 -41.11
CA ASP A 80 -37.68 -13.03 -40.84
C ASP A 80 -36.94 -14.24 -40.19
N ALA A 81 -37.71 -15.13 -39.53
CA ALA A 81 -37.47 -16.56 -39.17
C ALA A 81 -36.06 -17.08 -38.70
N VAL A 82 -35.92 -17.89 -37.63
CA VAL A 82 -36.31 -19.33 -37.57
C VAL A 82 -36.17 -19.91 -36.13
N THR A 83 -37.22 -20.63 -35.69
CA THR A 83 -37.37 -21.62 -34.58
C THR A 83 -36.74 -21.41 -33.18
N ASN A 84 -37.63 -21.37 -32.19
CA ASN A 84 -37.37 -21.66 -30.77
C ASN A 84 -36.88 -23.11 -30.52
N THR A 85 -36.02 -23.31 -29.52
CA THR A 85 -36.24 -24.36 -28.50
C THR A 85 -36.04 -23.76 -27.11
N ARG A 86 -37.12 -23.76 -26.32
CA ARG A 86 -37.20 -23.16 -24.98
C ARG A 86 -37.29 -24.28 -23.96
N ILE A 87 -36.28 -24.44 -23.11
CA ILE A 87 -36.45 -25.14 -21.83
C ILE A 87 -36.66 -24.05 -20.76
N GLN A 88 -37.89 -23.95 -20.26
CA GLN A 88 -38.22 -23.16 -19.09
C GLN A 88 -38.07 -24.00 -17.81
N SER A 89 -38.05 -23.31 -16.67
CA SER A 89 -37.32 -23.65 -15.44
C SER A 89 -37.60 -22.52 -14.44
N SER A 90 -38.89 -22.37 -14.12
CA SER A 90 -39.53 -21.29 -13.35
C SER A 90 -38.80 -20.86 -12.07
N ALA A 91 -38.64 -19.55 -11.89
CA ALA A 91 -38.43 -18.90 -10.60
C ALA A 91 -39.70 -18.13 -10.19
N PRO A 92 -40.15 -18.18 -8.91
CA PRO A 92 -41.29 -17.42 -8.45
C PRO A 92 -40.90 -15.96 -8.16
N ILE A 93 -41.77 -15.02 -8.53
CA ILE A 93 -41.66 -13.62 -8.12
C ILE A 93 -42.19 -13.50 -6.69
N GLY A 94 -41.31 -13.21 -5.74
CA GLY A 94 -41.64 -12.95 -4.34
C GLY A 94 -40.97 -11.66 -3.87
N THR A 95 -41.73 -10.57 -3.82
CA THR A 95 -41.26 -9.26 -3.34
C THR A 95 -41.09 -9.24 -1.82
N SER A 96 -39.87 -9.03 -1.35
CA SER A 96 -39.63 -8.37 -0.05
C SER A 96 -38.27 -7.67 -0.06
N LEU A 97 -38.24 -6.45 0.46
CA LEU A 97 -37.09 -5.55 0.42
C LEU A 97 -35.98 -6.02 1.38
N LEU A 98 -34.78 -6.23 0.84
CA LEU A 98 -33.54 -6.27 1.62
C LEU A 98 -32.54 -5.32 0.95
N ASN A 99 -32.17 -4.27 1.69
CA ASN A 99 -31.25 -3.24 1.23
C ASN A 99 -29.90 -3.86 0.88
N ASN A 100 -29.59 -3.98 -0.41
CA ASN A 100 -28.27 -4.41 -0.87
C ASN A 100 -27.41 -3.15 -1.06
N PRO A 101 -26.39 -2.88 -0.21
CA PRO A 101 -25.53 -1.72 -0.37
C PRO A 101 -24.62 -1.94 -1.60
N GLY A 102 -25.06 -1.39 -2.73
CA GLY A 102 -24.36 -1.50 -4.02
C GLY A 102 -22.88 -1.16 -3.90
N CYS A 103 -22.02 -2.11 -4.24
CA CYS A 103 -20.59 -2.01 -4.08
C CYS A 103 -19.99 -1.13 -5.20
N TYR A 104 -20.02 0.20 -5.02
CA TYR A 104 -19.34 1.14 -5.92
C TYR A 104 -17.83 0.88 -5.95
N ARG A 105 -17.37 0.03 -6.89
CA ARG A 105 -15.97 -0.34 -7.13
C ARG A 105 -15.25 0.64 -8.06
N SER A 106 -15.56 1.92 -7.95
CA SER A 106 -14.77 2.95 -8.62
C SER A 106 -13.33 2.92 -8.09
N THR A 107 -12.40 2.78 -9.03
CA THR A 107 -10.94 2.73 -8.81
C THR A 107 -10.34 3.90 -9.56
N THR A 108 -9.50 4.68 -8.89
CA THR A 108 -8.74 5.76 -9.54
C THR A 108 -7.37 5.25 -9.97
N PHE A 109 -6.90 5.67 -11.15
CA PHE A 109 -5.63 5.23 -11.71
C PHE A 109 -4.67 6.43 -11.84
N VAL A 110 -3.40 6.17 -11.54
CA VAL A 110 -2.26 7.07 -11.72
C VAL A 110 -1.20 6.24 -12.45
N GLU A 111 -1.14 6.36 -13.77
CA GLU A 111 -0.36 5.45 -14.61
C GLU A 111 0.52 6.17 -15.63
N GLY A 112 1.70 5.61 -15.90
CA GLY A 112 2.56 6.03 -17.01
C GLY A 112 3.30 7.36 -16.79
N PHE A 113 3.36 7.85 -15.56
CA PHE A 113 4.05 9.09 -15.24
C PHE A 113 5.57 8.89 -15.25
N SER A 114 6.27 9.73 -16.02
CA SER A 114 7.73 9.76 -16.05
C SER A 114 8.25 11.17 -15.79
N LYS A 115 9.31 11.31 -14.98
CA LYS A 115 10.02 12.58 -14.72
C LYS A 115 9.10 13.73 -14.27
N THR A 116 8.05 13.40 -13.52
CA THR A 116 6.98 14.34 -13.13
C THR A 116 6.59 14.20 -11.66
N SER A 117 6.08 15.29 -11.10
CA SER A 117 5.47 15.30 -9.76
C SER A 117 3.96 15.32 -9.89
N VAL A 118 3.27 14.32 -9.35
CA VAL A 118 1.81 14.17 -9.43
C VAL A 118 1.21 14.30 -8.05
N VAL A 119 0.13 15.07 -7.93
CA VAL A 119 -0.65 15.20 -6.70
C VAL A 119 -2.08 14.77 -6.96
N LYS A 120 -2.65 14.04 -6.00
CA LYS A 120 -4.03 13.63 -5.96
C LYS A 120 -4.61 13.86 -4.57
N GLN A 121 -5.65 14.67 -4.50
CA GLN A 121 -6.40 14.98 -3.29
C GLN A 121 -7.65 14.10 -3.18
N ALA A 122 -8.31 14.10 -2.03
CA ALA A 122 -9.59 13.41 -1.82
C ALA A 122 -10.66 13.79 -2.86
N SER A 123 -10.66 15.03 -3.36
CA SER A 123 -11.56 15.52 -4.42
C SER A 123 -11.35 14.85 -5.78
N ASP A 124 -10.15 14.32 -6.04
CA ASP A 124 -9.80 13.72 -7.33
C ASP A 124 -10.16 12.23 -7.41
N MET A 125 -10.57 11.64 -6.27
CA MET A 125 -10.80 10.21 -6.13
C MET A 125 -12.20 9.82 -6.57
N LYS A 126 -12.26 8.98 -7.59
CA LYS A 126 -13.45 8.21 -7.94
C LYS A 126 -13.42 6.92 -7.14
N GLY A 127 -14.13 6.91 -6.01
CA GLY A 127 -14.30 5.75 -5.15
C GLY A 127 -13.24 5.57 -4.07
N ASN A 128 -13.20 4.37 -3.51
CA ASN A 128 -12.45 4.04 -2.29
C ASN A 128 -11.11 3.35 -2.55
N SER A 129 -10.62 3.32 -3.79
CA SER A 129 -9.40 2.61 -4.16
C SER A 129 -8.58 3.33 -5.22
N ILE A 130 -7.25 3.19 -5.13
CA ILE A 130 -6.30 3.75 -6.08
C ILE A 130 -5.29 2.72 -6.57
N LYS A 131 -4.88 2.84 -7.83
CA LYS A 131 -3.76 2.10 -8.42
C LYS A 131 -2.74 3.08 -9.01
N VAL A 132 -1.51 2.99 -8.53
CA VAL A 132 -0.33 3.67 -9.08
C VAL A 132 0.44 2.63 -9.89
N LEU A 133 0.53 2.81 -11.21
CA LEU A 133 1.02 1.79 -12.13
C LEU A 133 2.14 2.36 -13.02
N ASN A 134 3.19 1.60 -13.29
CA ASN A 134 4.13 1.87 -14.39
C ASN A 134 4.67 3.32 -14.39
N CYS A 135 5.09 3.81 -13.22
CA CYS A 135 5.62 5.17 -13.04
C CYS A 135 7.13 5.14 -12.76
N HIS A 136 7.87 6.07 -13.37
CA HIS A 136 9.34 6.05 -13.41
C HIS A 136 9.93 7.44 -13.14
N ASP A 137 11.08 7.57 -12.48
CA ASP A 137 11.75 8.86 -12.22
C ASP A 137 10.82 9.95 -11.59
N SER A 138 9.81 9.57 -10.81
CA SER A 138 8.67 10.45 -10.48
C SER A 138 8.41 10.59 -8.98
N VAL A 139 7.61 11.60 -8.60
CA VAL A 139 7.17 11.77 -7.21
C VAL A 139 5.65 11.89 -7.16
N ILE A 140 5.00 10.93 -6.48
CA ILE A 140 3.54 10.75 -6.52
C ILE A 140 2.97 10.92 -5.12
N TYR A 141 2.08 11.90 -4.97
CA TYR A 141 1.46 12.27 -3.70
C TYR A 141 -0.05 11.97 -3.75
N ILE A 142 -0.52 11.04 -2.91
CA ILE A 142 -1.93 10.65 -2.82
C ILE A 142 -2.47 11.01 -1.43
N PHE A 143 -3.03 12.20 -1.28
CA PHE A 143 -3.56 12.73 -0.03
C PHE A 143 -5.08 12.54 0.05
N ALA A 144 -5.50 11.28 0.21
CA ALA A 144 -6.90 10.91 0.32
C ALA A 144 -7.11 9.81 1.38
N PRO A 145 -8.29 9.77 2.05
CA PRO A 145 -8.73 8.65 2.85
C PRO A 145 -9.29 7.56 1.91
N LEU A 146 -8.60 6.44 1.79
CA LEU A 146 -8.97 5.34 0.89
C LEU A 146 -9.08 4.01 1.65
N LYS A 147 -9.75 3.01 1.07
CA LYS A 147 -9.80 1.65 1.63
C LYS A 147 -8.63 0.81 1.12
N PHE A 148 -8.28 0.93 -0.16
CA PHE A 148 -7.23 0.13 -0.81
C PHE A 148 -6.29 1.00 -1.65
N ALA A 149 -5.00 0.68 -1.63
CA ALA A 149 -4.03 1.22 -2.57
C ALA A 149 -3.18 0.10 -3.17
N THR A 150 -2.83 0.21 -4.45
CA THR A 150 -1.86 -0.67 -5.12
C THR A 150 -0.80 0.18 -5.79
N VAL A 151 0.48 -0.17 -5.60
CA VAL A 151 1.61 0.38 -6.34
C VAL A 151 2.24 -0.77 -7.10
N TYR A 152 2.36 -0.66 -8.43
CA TYR A 152 2.80 -1.74 -9.30
C TYR A 152 3.76 -1.24 -10.38
N GLY A 153 4.84 -1.97 -10.65
CA GLY A 153 5.68 -1.71 -11.83
C GLY A 153 6.40 -0.36 -11.81
N CYS A 154 6.61 0.23 -10.63
CA CYS A 154 7.21 1.55 -10.50
C CYS A 154 8.73 1.45 -10.29
N SER A 155 9.49 2.42 -10.83
CA SER A 155 10.95 2.45 -10.75
C SER A 155 11.46 3.84 -10.36
N ASP A 156 12.51 3.95 -9.57
CA ASP A 156 13.19 5.24 -9.30
C ASP A 156 12.22 6.36 -8.87
N THR A 157 11.21 5.98 -8.08
CA THR A 157 10.02 6.79 -7.82
C THR A 157 9.75 6.88 -6.33
N THR A 158 9.30 8.03 -5.85
CA THR A 158 8.83 8.22 -4.48
C THR A 158 7.30 8.30 -4.46
N VAL A 159 6.64 7.38 -3.75
CA VAL A 159 5.18 7.36 -3.62
C VAL A 159 4.79 7.63 -2.16
N VAL A 160 4.11 8.75 -1.93
CA VAL A 160 3.54 9.14 -0.65
C VAL A 160 2.05 8.84 -0.66
N LEU A 161 1.64 7.84 0.13
CA LEU A 161 0.24 7.45 0.32
C LEU A 161 -0.30 8.03 1.62
N GLY A 162 -1.52 8.56 1.54
CA GLY A 162 -2.32 9.01 2.67
C GLY A 162 -2.84 7.86 3.54
N ALA A 163 -4.01 8.06 4.15
CA ALA A 163 -4.55 7.09 5.09
C ALA A 163 -5.30 5.95 4.34
N ILE A 164 -4.83 4.72 4.48
CA ILE A 164 -5.39 3.54 3.80
C ILE A 164 -6.01 2.55 4.80
N GLY A 165 -7.35 2.53 4.86
CA GLY A 165 -8.13 1.85 5.90
C GLY A 165 -8.15 0.33 5.90
N LYS A 166 -7.67 -0.33 4.83
CA LYS A 166 -7.56 -1.79 4.75
C LYS A 166 -6.14 -2.21 4.36
N VAL A 167 -5.79 -2.19 3.07
CA VAL A 167 -4.55 -2.79 2.55
C VAL A 167 -3.86 -1.87 1.55
N VAL A 168 -2.55 -1.70 1.74
CA VAL A 168 -1.61 -1.24 0.71
C VAL A 168 -0.93 -2.47 0.11
N LYS A 169 -0.89 -2.57 -1.22
CA LYS A 169 -0.19 -3.64 -1.95
C LYS A 169 0.92 -3.02 -2.79
N VAL A 170 2.16 -3.47 -2.65
CA VAL A 170 3.30 -2.99 -3.45
C VAL A 170 3.94 -4.17 -4.16
N GLU A 171 3.99 -4.12 -5.49
CA GLU A 171 4.42 -5.25 -6.32
C GLU A 171 5.34 -4.80 -7.47
N HIS A 172 6.35 -5.62 -7.80
CA HIS A 172 7.21 -5.41 -8.99
C HIS A 172 7.81 -3.99 -9.05
N CYS A 173 8.28 -3.47 -7.91
CA CYS A 173 8.86 -2.13 -7.81
C CYS A 173 10.37 -2.18 -7.56
N GLU A 174 11.14 -1.26 -8.14
CA GLU A 174 12.60 -1.23 -8.09
C GLU A 174 13.14 0.17 -7.74
N ARG A 175 14.03 0.29 -6.74
CA ARG A 175 14.55 1.58 -6.25
C ARG A 175 13.43 2.58 -5.90
N VAL A 176 12.33 2.09 -5.34
CA VAL A 176 11.16 2.90 -4.97
C VAL A 176 11.16 3.24 -3.48
N GLN A 177 10.86 4.50 -3.15
CA GLN A 177 10.57 4.92 -1.78
C GLN A 177 9.06 4.96 -1.57
N ILE A 178 8.53 4.09 -0.71
CA ILE A 178 7.11 4.09 -0.31
C ILE A 178 7.00 4.72 1.07
N ILE A 179 6.13 5.73 1.20
CA ILE A 179 5.74 6.32 2.49
C ILE A 179 4.24 6.10 2.64
N ALA A 180 3.80 5.26 3.59
CA ALA A 180 2.41 4.82 3.67
C ALA A 180 1.90 4.64 5.11
N ALA A 181 0.68 5.14 5.35
CA ALA A 181 -0.05 4.95 6.60
C ALA A 181 -1.29 4.07 6.36
N SER A 182 -1.32 2.87 6.93
CA SER A 182 -2.38 1.88 6.63
C SER A 182 -2.67 0.91 7.77
N LYS A 183 -3.76 0.13 7.70
CA LYS A 183 -3.95 -0.97 8.65
C LYS A 183 -3.00 -2.13 8.39
N ARG A 184 -2.78 -2.45 7.11
CA ARG A 184 -1.99 -3.59 6.62
C ARG A 184 -1.23 -3.20 5.36
N ILE A 185 -0.06 -3.78 5.15
CA ILE A 185 0.70 -3.70 3.90
C ILE A 185 1.15 -5.09 3.47
N SER A 186 1.11 -5.35 2.16
CA SER A 186 1.72 -6.51 1.51
C SER A 186 2.71 -6.03 0.46
N ILE A 187 3.93 -6.59 0.50
CA ILE A 187 5.06 -6.25 -0.35
C ILE A 187 5.49 -7.52 -1.07
N ALA A 188 5.59 -7.49 -2.40
CA ALA A 188 6.07 -8.63 -3.16
C ALA A 188 6.91 -8.23 -4.38
N ASN A 189 7.84 -9.10 -4.77
CA ASN A 189 8.65 -8.95 -5.97
C ASN A 189 9.34 -7.57 -6.08
N CYS A 190 9.80 -7.01 -4.94
CA CYS A 190 10.38 -5.67 -4.86
C CYS A 190 11.91 -5.72 -4.66
N ARG A 191 12.61 -4.74 -5.23
CA ARG A 191 14.08 -4.69 -5.20
C ARG A 191 14.61 -3.31 -4.83
N GLU A 192 15.52 -3.27 -3.85
CA GLU A 192 16.24 -2.05 -3.45
C GLU A 192 15.28 -0.91 -3.04
N CYS A 193 14.13 -1.27 -2.46
CA CYS A 193 13.05 -0.36 -2.05
C CYS A 193 13.10 -0.04 -0.55
N VAL A 194 12.69 1.18 -0.19
CA VAL A 194 12.63 1.65 1.20
C VAL A 194 11.19 1.99 1.58
N PHE A 195 10.70 1.39 2.66
CA PHE A 195 9.31 1.49 3.13
C PHE A 195 9.24 2.22 4.47
N TYR A 196 8.67 3.43 4.47
CA TYR A 196 8.40 4.23 5.66
C TYR A 196 6.95 4.02 6.09
N LEU A 197 6.75 3.26 7.17
CA LEU A 197 5.47 2.62 7.46
C LEU A 197 4.84 3.10 8.78
N GLY A 198 3.56 3.44 8.70
CA GLY A 198 2.67 3.62 9.84
C GLY A 198 1.59 2.55 9.76
N VAL A 199 1.85 1.37 10.35
CA VAL A 199 1.02 0.17 10.13
C VAL A 199 0.55 -0.49 11.42
N ASN A 200 -0.76 -0.75 11.53
CA ASN A 200 -1.32 -1.37 12.74
C ASN A 200 -1.02 -2.88 12.86
N HIS A 201 -0.72 -3.55 11.75
CA HIS A 201 -0.33 -4.96 11.68
C HIS A 201 1.06 -5.09 11.07
N GLN A 202 1.70 -6.24 11.32
CA GLN A 202 2.97 -6.62 10.70
C GLN A 202 2.93 -6.48 9.16
N PRO A 203 3.96 -5.88 8.52
CA PRO A 203 4.15 -5.94 7.08
C PRO A 203 4.25 -7.38 6.60
N LEU A 204 3.50 -7.74 5.56
CA LEU A 204 3.62 -9.04 4.90
C LEU A 204 4.60 -8.92 3.72
N ILE A 205 5.63 -9.77 3.68
CA ILE A 205 6.61 -9.85 2.58
C ILE A 205 6.43 -11.21 1.88
N VAL A 206 6.26 -11.22 0.56
CA VAL A 206 5.95 -12.43 -0.23
C VAL A 206 6.77 -12.46 -1.52
N GLY A 207 7.21 -13.65 -1.95
CA GLY A 207 7.91 -13.79 -3.24
C GLY A 207 9.36 -13.31 -3.20
N ASP A 208 9.92 -13.05 -4.38
CA ASP A 208 11.36 -12.75 -4.55
C ASP A 208 11.66 -11.27 -4.29
N ASN A 209 12.15 -10.96 -3.09
CA ASN A 209 12.46 -9.61 -2.67
C ASN A 209 13.94 -9.48 -2.36
N HIS A 210 14.56 -8.36 -2.76
CA HIS A 210 16.00 -8.16 -2.57
C HIS A 210 16.33 -6.79 -1.97
N LYS A 211 17.18 -6.75 -0.95
CA LYS A 211 17.64 -5.51 -0.26
C LYS A 211 16.49 -4.57 0.15
N LEU A 212 15.41 -5.12 0.72
CA LEU A 212 14.33 -4.27 1.25
C LEU A 212 14.74 -3.60 2.57
N GLN A 213 14.33 -2.36 2.75
CA GLN A 213 14.46 -1.62 4.00
C GLN A 213 13.11 -1.16 4.54
N VAL A 214 12.89 -1.32 5.85
CA VAL A 214 11.72 -0.80 6.58
C VAL A 214 12.13 0.26 7.59
N ALA A 215 11.31 1.29 7.73
CA ALA A 215 11.50 2.42 8.63
C ALA A 215 10.15 2.84 9.22
N PRO A 216 10.12 3.53 10.38
CA PRO A 216 8.89 4.13 10.87
C PRO A 216 8.41 5.24 9.93
N PHE A 217 7.10 5.50 9.89
CA PHE A 217 6.51 6.62 9.15
C PHE A 217 7.20 7.93 9.50
N ASN A 218 7.52 8.76 8.50
CA ASN A 218 8.44 9.90 8.64
C ASN A 218 7.90 11.23 8.08
N THR A 219 6.60 11.34 7.85
CA THR A 219 6.00 12.54 7.25
C THR A 219 4.66 12.90 7.89
N TYR A 220 4.06 14.00 7.45
CA TYR A 220 2.64 14.32 7.66
C TYR A 220 2.20 15.37 6.63
N TYR A 221 0.91 15.37 6.32
CA TYR A 221 0.22 16.48 5.66
C TYR A 221 -0.93 16.96 6.55
N PRO A 222 -1.43 18.20 6.40
CA PRO A 222 -2.29 18.82 7.43
C PRO A 222 -3.60 18.09 7.73
N GLN A 223 -4.16 17.35 6.76
CA GLN A 223 -5.40 16.57 6.91
C GLN A 223 -5.17 15.10 7.34
N LEU A 224 -3.91 14.67 7.56
CA LEU A 224 -3.59 13.27 7.80
C LEU A 224 -4.32 12.69 9.03
N GLY A 225 -4.36 13.41 10.15
CA GLY A 225 -5.03 12.94 11.37
C GLY A 225 -6.53 12.66 11.18
N GLU A 226 -7.23 13.51 10.43
CA GLU A 226 -8.65 13.33 10.09
C GLU A 226 -8.84 12.13 9.15
N HIS A 227 -8.00 12.03 8.12
CA HIS A 227 -8.03 10.90 7.18
C HIS A 227 -7.75 9.55 7.90
N LEU A 228 -6.81 9.51 8.84
CA LEU A 228 -6.51 8.32 9.66
C LEU A 228 -7.72 7.90 10.49
N ALA A 229 -8.36 8.85 11.18
CA ALA A 229 -9.57 8.59 11.96
C ALA A 229 -10.73 8.10 11.07
N GLN A 230 -10.95 8.72 9.91
CA GLN A 230 -12.00 8.35 8.96
C GLN A 230 -11.87 6.92 8.45
N VAL A 231 -10.64 6.45 8.21
CA VAL A 231 -10.38 5.07 7.73
C VAL A 231 -10.09 4.07 8.87
N GLY A 232 -10.06 4.56 10.12
CA GLY A 232 -9.85 3.79 11.34
C GLY A 232 -8.43 3.25 11.52
N VAL A 233 -7.41 3.92 11.00
CA VAL A 233 -5.99 3.58 11.29
C VAL A 233 -5.58 4.26 12.59
N ASP A 234 -5.12 3.47 13.55
CA ASP A 234 -4.72 3.97 14.87
C ASP A 234 -3.25 4.47 14.85
N PRO A 235 -2.96 5.77 15.05
CA PRO A 235 -1.59 6.27 15.03
C PRO A 235 -0.75 5.81 16.25
N SER A 236 -1.38 5.31 17.32
CA SER A 236 -0.69 4.82 18.52
C SER A 236 -0.08 3.42 18.36
N VAL A 237 -0.57 2.64 17.39
CA VAL A 237 -0.12 1.25 17.12
C VAL A 237 0.65 1.21 15.81
N ASN A 238 1.99 1.09 15.88
CA ASN A 238 2.84 0.97 14.70
C ASN A 238 3.78 -0.25 14.79
N LYS A 239 3.53 -1.28 13.96
CA LYS A 239 4.25 -2.57 13.89
C LYS A 239 5.18 -2.69 12.67
N TRP A 240 5.68 -1.56 12.18
CA TRP A 240 6.59 -1.47 11.02
C TRP A 240 7.86 -2.32 11.15
N ASP A 241 8.31 -2.58 12.38
CA ASP A 241 9.56 -3.26 12.76
C ASP A 241 9.45 -4.79 12.82
N GLN A 242 8.25 -5.33 12.58
CA GLN A 242 7.95 -6.77 12.67
C GLN A 242 7.51 -7.31 11.30
N PRO A 243 8.34 -7.26 10.23
CA PRO A 243 7.98 -7.83 8.95
C PRO A 243 7.85 -9.36 9.05
N PHE A 244 6.78 -9.90 8.49
CA PHE A 244 6.52 -11.34 8.39
C PHE A 244 6.75 -11.81 6.95
N VAL A 245 7.75 -12.66 6.76
CA VAL A 245 8.11 -13.22 5.44
C VAL A 245 7.35 -14.52 5.20
N LEU A 246 6.51 -14.55 4.17
CA LEU A 246 5.89 -15.76 3.67
C LEU A 246 6.84 -16.39 2.64
N GLY A 247 7.53 -17.46 3.06
CA GLY A 247 8.59 -18.10 2.29
C GLY A 247 8.17 -18.56 0.89
N VAL A 248 9.11 -18.52 -0.05
CA VAL A 248 8.94 -19.05 -1.41
C VAL A 248 8.88 -20.58 -1.32
N VAL A 249 7.69 -21.15 -1.45
CA VAL A 249 7.53 -22.59 -1.66
C VAL A 249 7.77 -22.85 -3.15
N ASP A 250 8.96 -23.36 -3.49
CA ASP A 250 9.20 -23.91 -4.83
C ASP A 250 8.31 -25.16 -5.02
N PRO A 251 7.35 -25.15 -5.97
CA PRO A 251 6.49 -26.32 -6.22
C PRO A 251 7.26 -27.54 -6.73
N HIS A 252 8.48 -27.35 -7.26
CA HIS A 252 9.33 -28.42 -7.79
C HIS A 252 10.26 -29.06 -6.76
N ASP A 253 10.43 -28.47 -5.57
CA ASP A 253 11.33 -28.99 -4.52
C ASP A 253 10.70 -30.13 -3.69
N SER A 254 9.94 -31.00 -4.36
CA SER A 254 9.24 -32.14 -3.76
C SER A 254 10.16 -33.36 -3.52
N LEU A 255 11.47 -33.26 -3.76
CA LEU A 255 12.44 -34.35 -3.59
C LEU A 255 13.74 -33.86 -2.93
N SER A 256 13.76 -33.99 -1.60
CA SER A 256 14.93 -33.77 -0.76
C SER A 256 16.16 -34.58 -1.21
N HIS A 257 17.07 -33.93 -1.94
CA HIS A 257 18.41 -34.48 -2.20
C HIS A 257 19.38 -34.02 -1.12
N ARG A 258 20.11 -34.96 -0.50
CA ARG A 258 21.12 -34.70 0.55
C ARG A 258 22.43 -34.12 -0.01
N ALA A 259 22.36 -33.18 -0.94
CA ALA A 259 23.50 -32.40 -1.43
C ALA A 259 23.19 -30.94 -1.10
N GLY A 260 24.04 -30.31 -0.29
CA GLY A 260 23.77 -29.00 0.31
C GLY A 260 23.74 -27.85 -0.70
N VAL A 261 22.60 -27.68 -1.36
CA VAL A 261 22.17 -26.38 -1.87
C VAL A 261 21.63 -25.62 -0.65
N SER A 262 22.16 -24.44 -0.38
CA SER A 262 21.66 -23.60 0.71
C SER A 262 20.19 -23.28 0.46
N ASP A 263 19.33 -23.49 1.47
CA ASP A 263 17.97 -22.96 1.48
C ASP A 263 18.04 -21.49 1.02
N VAL A 264 17.35 -21.16 -0.08
CA VAL A 264 17.26 -19.75 -0.54
C VAL A 264 16.26 -19.07 0.37
N GLN A 265 16.72 -18.78 1.58
CA GLN A 265 15.96 -18.15 2.64
C GLN A 265 15.57 -16.76 2.16
N ALA A 266 14.29 -16.57 1.85
CA ALA A 266 13.75 -15.32 1.31
C ALA A 266 14.24 -14.13 2.16
N GLU A 267 14.91 -13.17 1.52
CA GLU A 267 15.56 -12.05 2.23
C GLU A 267 14.48 -11.25 2.98
N SER A 268 14.55 -11.28 4.33
CA SER A 268 13.71 -10.44 5.16
C SER A 268 14.11 -8.97 4.99
N ALA A 269 13.13 -8.06 5.04
CA ALA A 269 13.44 -6.64 5.07
C ALA A 269 14.28 -6.29 6.30
N THR A 270 15.29 -5.46 6.08
CA THR A 270 16.17 -4.93 7.12
C THR A 270 15.63 -3.61 7.66
N CYS A 271 15.90 -3.28 8.92
CA CYS A 271 15.57 -1.94 9.41
C CYS A 271 16.54 -0.90 8.82
N LEU A 272 16.01 0.24 8.36
CA LEU A 272 16.81 1.39 7.96
C LEU A 272 17.64 1.89 9.17
N ASP A 273 18.89 2.26 8.93
CA ASP A 273 19.75 2.84 9.96
C ASP A 273 19.13 4.15 10.50
N PRO A 274 18.95 4.31 11.83
CA PRO A 274 18.51 5.56 12.43
C PRO A 274 19.34 6.79 12.02
N ASP A 275 20.63 6.62 11.73
CA ASP A 275 21.52 7.69 11.26
C ASP A 275 21.31 8.04 9.77
N LEU A 276 20.59 7.21 8.99
CA LEU A 276 20.05 7.57 7.67
C LEU A 276 18.60 8.11 7.74
N PHE A 277 17.86 7.81 8.80
CA PHE A 277 16.48 8.27 8.98
C PHE A 277 16.35 9.81 8.99
N THR A 278 15.47 10.34 8.15
CA THR A 278 15.10 11.77 8.10
C THR A 278 13.60 11.93 7.87
N ASN A 279 13.04 13.06 8.30
CA ASN A 279 11.64 13.37 8.01
C ASN A 279 11.49 13.75 6.54
N PHE A 280 10.55 13.13 5.84
CA PHE A 280 10.19 13.50 4.48
C PHE A 280 9.30 14.74 4.51
N LEU A 281 9.74 15.82 3.87
CA LEU A 281 9.02 17.08 3.82
C LEU A 281 8.07 17.10 2.62
N ILE A 282 6.77 17.21 2.89
CA ILE A 282 5.76 17.46 1.86
C ILE A 282 5.79 18.97 1.54
N PRO A 283 6.01 19.36 0.27
CA PRO A 283 6.03 20.77 -0.14
C PRO A 283 4.76 21.56 0.23
N SER A 284 4.92 22.79 0.72
CA SER A 284 3.84 23.60 1.30
C SER A 284 2.89 24.29 0.30
N TRP A 285 3.22 24.28 -1.00
CA TRP A 285 2.36 24.79 -2.09
C TRP A 285 1.11 23.94 -2.39
N PHE A 286 0.91 22.84 -1.66
CA PHE A 286 -0.33 22.06 -1.72
C PHE A 286 -1.33 22.67 -0.73
N ASP A 287 -2.18 23.59 -1.21
CA ASP A 287 -3.18 24.35 -0.43
C ASP A 287 -4.13 23.44 0.38
N SER A 288 -3.67 23.03 1.55
CA SER A 288 -4.35 22.11 2.47
C SER A 288 -4.14 22.63 3.88
N GLN A 289 -5.11 23.40 4.37
CA GLN A 289 -5.19 23.72 5.80
C GLN A 289 -5.75 22.49 6.53
N GLY A 290 -5.24 22.20 7.74
CA GLY A 290 -5.71 21.08 8.53
C GLY A 290 -5.06 21.02 9.92
N PRO A 291 -5.62 20.23 10.85
CA PRO A 291 -5.21 20.22 12.26
C PRO A 291 -3.88 19.51 12.53
N THR A 292 -3.34 18.76 11.56
CA THR A 292 -2.15 17.93 11.75
C THR A 292 -0.88 18.77 11.57
N ILE A 293 -0.22 19.10 12.68
CA ILE A 293 1.00 19.94 12.69
C ILE A 293 2.31 19.14 12.81
N ASN A 294 2.23 17.82 12.96
CA ASN A 294 3.35 16.91 13.14
C ASN A 294 2.99 15.48 12.70
N ASN A 295 3.99 14.60 12.62
CA ASN A 295 3.77 13.17 12.40
C ASN A 295 2.92 12.58 13.54
N PRO A 296 1.74 11.98 13.26
CA PRO A 296 0.89 11.42 14.30
C PRO A 296 1.42 10.08 14.85
N PHE A 297 2.25 9.35 14.10
CA PHE A 297 2.80 8.07 14.53
C PHE A 297 3.95 8.28 15.54
N THR A 298 3.95 7.47 16.59
CA THR A 298 5.02 7.48 17.60
C THR A 298 6.34 6.97 16.99
N LEU A 299 7.40 7.75 17.13
CA LEU A 299 8.74 7.36 16.68
C LEU A 299 9.46 6.54 17.77
N PRO A 300 10.13 5.43 17.42
CA PRO A 300 10.97 4.69 18.35
C PRO A 300 12.10 5.55 18.92
N GLN A 301 12.47 5.31 20.19
CA GLN A 301 13.45 6.12 20.92
C GLN A 301 14.80 6.27 20.18
N VAL A 302 15.27 5.23 19.49
CA VAL A 302 16.53 5.26 18.71
C VAL A 302 16.49 6.24 17.54
N HIS A 303 15.39 6.25 16.78
CA HIS A 303 15.16 7.19 15.67
C HIS A 303 15.02 8.62 16.20
N TRP A 304 14.30 8.80 17.30
CA TRP A 304 14.11 10.10 17.94
C TRP A 304 15.43 10.67 18.49
N ALA A 305 16.29 9.82 19.07
CA ALA A 305 17.62 10.20 19.55
C ALA A 305 18.54 10.63 18.39
N SER A 306 18.58 9.87 17.29
CA SER A 306 19.37 10.25 16.11
C SER A 306 18.87 11.56 15.49
N GLN A 307 17.55 11.71 15.31
CA GLN A 307 16.97 12.98 14.83
C GLN A 307 17.33 14.17 15.75
N ARG A 308 17.24 13.99 17.07
CA ARG A 308 17.58 15.06 18.03
C ARG A 308 19.07 15.41 17.98
N LYS A 309 19.96 14.43 17.83
CA LYS A 309 21.41 14.63 17.63
C LYS A 309 21.68 15.42 16.35
N LYS A 310 21.13 14.99 15.21
CA LYS A 310 21.22 15.71 13.92
C LYS A 310 20.71 17.15 14.03
N HIS A 311 19.56 17.36 14.66
CA HIS A 311 18.95 18.67 14.83
C HIS A 311 19.74 19.59 15.78
N ALA A 312 20.37 19.05 16.82
CA ALA A 312 21.31 19.78 17.66
C ALA A 312 22.54 20.21 16.84
N SER A 313 23.20 19.28 16.15
CA SER A 313 24.35 19.60 15.29
C SER A 313 24.03 20.64 14.21
N LEU A 314 22.85 20.58 13.58
CA LEU A 314 22.40 21.60 12.63
C LEU A 314 22.20 22.97 13.29
N LYS A 315 21.66 23.03 14.51
CA LYS A 315 21.54 24.28 15.28
C LYS A 315 22.89 24.85 15.68
N ASP A 316 23.83 23.99 16.08
CA ASP A 316 25.19 24.40 16.43
C ASP A 316 25.92 24.95 15.19
N ILE A 317 25.80 24.29 14.03
CA ILE A 317 26.32 24.78 12.74
C ILE A 317 25.68 26.13 12.38
N GLN A 318 24.35 26.27 12.47
CA GLN A 318 23.66 27.54 12.20
C GLN A 318 24.09 28.66 13.16
N LYS A 319 24.30 28.33 14.43
CA LYS A 319 24.81 29.27 15.44
C LYS A 319 26.22 29.71 15.11
N ASN A 320 27.13 28.78 14.84
CA ASN A 320 28.51 29.07 14.45
C ASN A 320 28.57 29.96 13.18
N ILE A 321 27.71 29.70 12.18
CA ILE A 321 27.61 30.53 10.97
C ILE A 321 27.11 31.96 11.27
N ARG A 322 26.25 32.14 12.28
CA ARG A 322 25.76 33.47 12.71
C ARG A 322 26.75 34.23 13.59
N GLU A 323 27.53 33.53 14.41
CA GLU A 323 28.53 34.10 15.31
C GLU A 323 29.86 34.40 14.61
N LEU A 324 30.09 33.82 13.42
CA LEU A 324 31.16 34.25 12.52
C LEU A 324 30.87 35.66 11.98
N GLU A 325 31.60 36.65 12.48
CA GLU A 325 31.69 38.00 11.88
C GLU A 325 32.39 37.93 10.52
N LEU A 326 31.64 37.51 9.49
CA LEU A 326 32.10 37.50 8.11
C LEU A 326 31.87 38.87 7.47
N ASP A 327 32.90 39.42 6.85
CA ASP A 327 32.77 40.50 5.88
C ASP A 327 31.96 40.05 4.65
N ASP A 328 31.43 41.01 3.89
CA ASP A 328 30.49 40.70 2.82
C ASP A 328 31.10 39.94 1.64
N ASN A 329 32.43 39.99 1.44
CA ASN A 329 33.11 39.13 0.47
C ASN A 329 33.12 37.67 0.97
N ARG A 330 33.53 37.42 2.22
CA ARG A 330 33.53 36.05 2.78
C ARG A 330 32.12 35.46 2.91
N LYS A 331 31.10 36.27 3.19
CA LYS A 331 29.69 35.83 3.10
C LYS A 331 29.33 35.36 1.69
N LYS A 332 29.75 36.11 0.66
CA LYS A 332 29.50 35.79 -0.74
C LYS A 332 30.25 34.53 -1.19
N GLU A 333 31.50 34.35 -0.77
CA GLU A 333 32.27 33.12 -1.01
C GLU A 333 31.62 31.89 -0.36
N LEU A 334 31.21 31.99 0.91
CA LEU A 334 30.49 30.93 1.61
C LEU A 334 29.17 30.58 0.91
N ALA A 335 28.40 31.59 0.48
CA ALA A 335 27.17 31.39 -0.27
C ALA A 335 27.43 30.68 -1.62
N CYS A 336 28.47 31.08 -2.37
CA CYS A 336 28.85 30.42 -3.61
C CYS A 336 29.30 28.97 -3.39
N ALA A 337 30.09 28.69 -2.34
CA ALA A 337 30.53 27.34 -2.00
C ALA A 337 29.34 26.44 -1.59
N LEU A 338 28.42 26.94 -0.75
CA LEU A 338 27.18 26.24 -0.41
C LEU A 338 26.30 25.99 -1.64
N HIS A 339 26.19 26.96 -2.55
CA HIS A 339 25.40 26.81 -3.77
C HIS A 339 26.01 25.78 -4.74
N ALA A 340 27.34 25.73 -4.84
CA ALA A 340 28.05 24.71 -5.61
C ALA A 340 27.86 23.32 -5.00
N GLN A 341 28.07 23.16 -3.69
CA GLN A 341 27.83 21.89 -2.99
C GLN A 341 26.37 21.44 -3.06
N PHE A 342 25.41 22.36 -2.96
CA PHE A 342 23.98 22.05 -3.14
C PHE A 342 23.66 21.63 -4.58
N LYS A 343 24.24 22.30 -5.57
CA LYS A 343 24.12 21.95 -6.99
C LYS A 343 24.72 20.55 -7.26
N ASP A 344 25.91 20.29 -6.76
CA ASP A 344 26.59 19.00 -6.92
C ASP A 344 25.89 17.88 -6.13
N TRP A 345 25.22 18.20 -5.01
CA TRP A 345 24.32 17.28 -4.32
C TRP A 345 23.04 16.99 -5.13
N LEU A 346 22.42 18.00 -5.74
CA LEU A 346 21.25 17.81 -6.61
C LEU A 346 21.57 16.92 -7.82
N TYR A 347 22.69 17.17 -8.52
CA TYR A 347 23.10 16.35 -9.67
C TYR A 347 23.80 15.05 -9.29
N GLY A 348 24.47 15.01 -8.15
CA GLY A 348 25.18 13.83 -7.63
C GLY A 348 24.22 12.74 -7.16
N ASN A 349 23.12 13.10 -6.49
CA ASN A 349 22.02 12.14 -6.28
C ASN A 349 21.47 11.64 -7.63
N LEU A 350 21.25 12.55 -8.60
CA LEU A 350 20.85 12.18 -9.96
C LEU A 350 21.83 11.26 -10.72
N LEU A 351 23.06 11.11 -10.23
CA LEU A 351 24.11 10.22 -10.77
C LEU A 351 24.33 8.97 -9.92
N ILE A 352 23.84 8.93 -8.68
CA ILE A 352 23.75 7.72 -7.85
C ILE A 352 22.50 6.89 -8.24
N TYR A 353 21.49 7.53 -8.84
CA TYR A 353 20.35 6.89 -9.50
C TYR A 353 20.59 6.65 -11.00
N ARG A 354 21.75 6.11 -11.40
CA ARG A 354 22.10 5.82 -12.80
C ARG A 354 22.85 4.52 -13.01
#